data_AF-A0A1M6SPC1-F1
#
_entry.id   AF-A0A1M6SPC1-F1
#
_cell.length_a   1.000
_cell.length_b   1.000
_cell.length_c   1.000
_cell.angle_alpha   90.00
_cell.angle_beta   90.00
_cell.angle_gamma   90.00
#
_symmetry.space_group_name_H-M   'P 1'
#
loop_
_entity.id
_entity.type
_entity.pdbx_description
1 polymer ?
#
loop_
_entity_poly.entity_id
_entity_poly.type
_entity_poly.pdbx_seq_one_letter_code
_entity_poly.pdbx_strand_id
1 'polypeptide(L)'
;MDSNNGEVLKRRLTKTGRLISFVAILAGTILYAFILKKMGDSLPFVDAFTTIASIYALFASVKRFAEQWIVWIIIDAASVYMWAMTFVNTAEYIATLVMWCVYLLNAVIMFIKWMRGSREQV
;
A
#
# COMPACT_ATOMS: atom_id res chain seq x y z
N MET A 1 22.21 6.96 8.50
CA MET A 1 22.98 6.36 7.39
C MET A 1 23.85 5.29 8.02
N ASP A 2 23.89 4.09 7.46
CA ASP A 2 24.82 3.06 7.93
C ASP A 2 26.21 3.33 7.32
N SER A 3 27.24 3.35 8.16
CA SER A 3 28.56 3.94 7.85
C SER A 3 29.39 3.17 6.81
N ASN A 4 28.89 2.04 6.31
CA ASN A 4 29.63 1.19 5.35
C ASN A 4 28.99 1.08 3.96
N ASN A 5 27.74 1.54 3.74
CA ASN A 5 27.07 1.34 2.45
C ASN A 5 26.06 2.43 2.04
N GLY A 6 25.89 3.51 2.82
CA GLY A 6 24.93 4.58 2.49
C GLY A 6 23.45 4.15 2.46
N GLU A 7 23.16 2.88 2.77
CA GLU A 7 21.80 2.35 2.74
C GLU A 7 20.92 2.99 3.83
N VAL A 8 19.67 3.19 3.44
CA VAL A 8 18.62 3.73 4.27
C VAL A 8 18.29 2.73 5.39
N LEU A 9 18.33 3.17 6.65
CA LEU A 9 17.99 2.34 7.82
C LEU A 9 16.54 1.84 7.71
N LYS A 10 16.38 0.52 7.56
CA LYS A 10 15.08 -0.17 7.43
C LYS A 10 14.56 -0.52 8.82
N ARG A 11 13.35 -0.07 9.15
CA ARG A 11 12.69 -0.33 10.45
C ARG A 11 11.54 -1.32 10.26
N ARG A 12 11.24 -2.11 11.30
CA ARG A 12 10.03 -2.93 11.39
C ARG A 12 9.16 -2.39 12.51
N LEU A 13 7.84 -2.44 12.35
CA LEU A 13 6.93 -2.19 13.45
C LEU A 13 6.90 -3.40 14.39
N THR A 14 6.89 -3.15 15.71
CA THR A 14 6.44 -4.14 16.69
C THR A 14 4.99 -4.57 16.47
N LYS A 15 4.62 -5.73 17.03
CA LYS A 15 3.25 -6.27 16.96
C LYS A 15 2.19 -5.25 17.41
N THR A 16 2.50 -4.46 18.45
CA THR A 16 1.66 -3.37 18.94
C THR A 16 1.54 -2.25 17.91
N GLY A 17 2.64 -1.85 17.28
CA GLY A 17 2.63 -0.85 16.21
C GLY A 17 1.78 -1.28 15.01
N ARG A 18 1.86 -2.56 14.59
CA ARG A 18 1.02 -3.10 13.51
C ARG A 18 -0.47 -3.04 13.86
N LEU A 19 -0.83 -3.36 15.11
CA LEU A 19 -2.21 -3.28 15.58
C LEU A 19 -2.72 -1.83 15.58
N ILE A 20 -1.92 -0.89 16.07
CA ILE A 20 -2.26 0.54 16.07
C ILE A 20 -2.46 1.04 14.64
N SER A 21 -1.56 0.71 13.72
CA SER A 21 -1.70 1.07 12.31
C SER A 21 -2.97 0.52 11.69
N PHE A 22 -3.30 -0.76 11.97
CA PHE A 22 -4.52 -1.38 11.46
C PHE A 22 -5.78 -0.67 11.98
N VAL A 23 -5.83 -0.39 13.28
CA VAL A 23 -6.95 0.35 13.90
C VAL A 23 -7.04 1.77 13.35
N ALA A 24 -5.92 2.45 13.12
CA ALA A 24 -5.89 3.79 12.55
C ALA A 24 -6.42 3.82 11.11
N ILE A 25 -6.06 2.84 10.28
CA ILE A 25 -6.58 2.70 8.92
C ILE A 25 -8.09 2.47 8.94
N LEU A 26 -8.58 1.58 9.81
CA LEU A 26 -10.02 1.32 9.93
C LEU A 26 -10.79 2.54 10.41
N ALA A 27 -10.31 3.22 11.45
CA ALA A 27 -10.94 4.42 11.98
C ALA A 27 -10.97 5.54 10.93
N GLY A 28 -9.85 5.77 10.22
CA GLY A 28 -9.77 6.74 9.13
C GLY A 28 -10.71 6.40 7.98
N THR A 29 -10.81 5.12 7.61
CA THR A 29 -11.73 4.63 6.57
C THR A 29 -13.17 4.96 6.93
N ILE A 30 -13.59 4.65 8.16
CA ILE A 30 -14.96 4.93 8.61
C ILE A 30 -15.25 6.43 8.57
N LEU A 31 -14.35 7.26 9.11
CA LEU A 31 -14.49 8.72 9.12
C LEU A 31 -14.61 9.29 7.71
N TYR A 32 -13.73 8.88 6.80
CA TYR A 32 -13.70 9.39 5.44
C TYR A 32 -14.86 8.86 4.59
N ALA A 33 -15.32 7.63 4.83
CA ALA A 33 -16.51 7.07 4.19
C ALA A 33 -17.77 7.87 4.51
N PHE A 34 -17.91 8.42 5.72
CA PHE A 34 -19.03 9.31 6.07
C PHE A 34 -19.00 10.62 5.27
N ILE A 35 -17.82 11.13 4.95
CA ILE A 35 -17.65 12.32 4.12
C ILE A 35 -18.05 12.00 2.68
N LEU A 36 -17.50 10.92 2.11
CA LEU A 36 -17.82 10.46 0.75
C LEU A 36 -19.31 10.15 0.57
N LYS A 37 -19.93 9.53 1.57
CA LYS A 37 -21.38 9.25 1.57
C LYS A 37 -22.21 10.54 1.49
N LYS A 38 -21.78 11.63 2.15
CA LYS A 38 -22.45 12.93 2.04
C LYS A 38 -22.26 13.59 0.68
N MET A 39 -21.19 13.24 -0.04
CA MET A 39 -20.89 13.74 -1.38
C MET A 39 -21.60 12.94 -2.49
N GLY A 40 -22.33 11.88 -2.15
CA GLY A 40 -23.05 11.05 -3.12
C GLY A 40 -22.17 10.01 -3.82
N ASP A 41 -21.04 9.63 -3.22
CA ASP A 41 -20.15 8.64 -3.79
C ASP A 41 -20.82 7.25 -3.90
N SER A 42 -20.48 6.50 -4.95
CA SER A 42 -21.12 5.21 -5.25
C SER A 42 -20.61 4.06 -4.40
N LEU A 43 -19.34 4.09 -4.00
CA LEU A 43 -18.73 3.06 -3.14
C LEU A 43 -17.94 3.70 -1.97
N PRO A 44 -18.61 4.46 -1.07
CA PRO A 44 -17.93 5.34 -0.12
C PRO A 44 -16.94 4.64 0.81
N PHE A 45 -17.22 3.38 1.18
CA PHE A 45 -16.35 2.61 2.07
C PHE A 45 -15.13 2.03 1.35
N VAL A 46 -15.30 1.59 0.10
CA VAL A 46 -14.19 1.02 -0.69
C VAL A 46 -13.23 2.15 -1.07
N ASP A 47 -13.77 3.27 -1.55
CA ASP A 47 -13.00 4.43 -1.97
C ASP A 47 -12.35 5.14 -0.78
N ALA A 48 -13.01 5.14 0.39
CA ALA A 48 -12.38 5.61 1.60
C ALA A 48 -11.22 4.72 2.05
N PHE A 49 -11.38 3.40 1.97
CA PHE A 49 -10.35 2.46 2.38
C PHE A 49 -9.10 2.59 1.51
N THR A 50 -9.26 2.61 0.20
CA THR A 50 -8.14 2.75 -0.75
C THR A 50 -7.40 4.07 -0.53
N THR A 51 -8.12 5.15 -0.27
CA THR A 51 -7.53 6.47 0.03
C THR A 51 -6.72 6.45 1.33
N ILE A 52 -7.33 6.00 2.43
CA ILE A 52 -6.69 6.01 3.77
C ILE A 52 -5.52 5.03 3.82
N ALA A 53 -5.64 3.85 3.21
CA ALA A 53 -4.56 2.89 3.07
C ALA A 53 -3.37 3.49 2.30
N SER A 54 -3.63 4.26 1.24
CA SER A 54 -2.59 4.94 0.46
C SER A 54 -1.87 6.03 1.25
N ILE A 55 -2.62 6.84 2.03
CA ILE A 55 -2.03 7.85 2.94
C ILE A 55 -1.14 7.17 3.98
N TYR A 56 -1.61 6.08 4.58
CA TYR A 56 -0.81 5.30 5.53
C TYR A 56 0.45 4.72 4.86
N ALA A 57 0.33 4.15 3.66
CA ALA A 57 1.47 3.59 2.92
C ALA A 57 2.53 4.66 2.65
N LEU A 58 2.12 5.87 2.27
CA LEU A 58 3.03 7.00 2.07
C LEU A 58 3.71 7.44 3.37
N PHE A 59 2.95 7.54 4.46
CA PHE A 59 3.51 7.86 5.78
C PHE A 59 4.51 6.81 6.25
N ALA A 60 4.18 5.53 6.09
CA ALA A 60 5.07 4.42 6.40
C ALA A 60 6.35 4.46 5.55
N SER A 61 6.23 4.88 4.28
CA SER A 61 7.34 5.08 3.32
C SER A 61 8.33 6.14 3.80
N VAL A 62 7.82 7.27 4.29
CA VAL A 62 8.65 8.31 4.91
C VAL A 62 9.33 7.79 6.19
N LYS A 63 8.61 7.01 7.00
CA LYS A 63 9.15 6.42 8.24
C LYS A 63 10.06 5.22 8.01
N ARG A 64 10.14 4.71 6.77
CA ARG A 64 10.98 3.59 6.35
C ARG A 64 10.62 2.28 7.06
N PHE A 65 9.32 2.00 7.17
CA PHE A 65 8.83 0.73 7.69
C PHE A 65 8.72 -0.35 6.61
N ALA A 66 9.23 -1.55 6.87
CA ALA A 66 9.17 -2.66 5.91
C ALA A 66 7.74 -3.14 5.62
N GLU A 67 6.82 -3.01 6.58
CA GLU A 67 5.42 -3.41 6.46
C GLU A 67 4.64 -2.61 5.41
N GLN A 68 5.12 -1.44 4.99
CA GLN A 68 4.47 -0.63 3.94
C GLN A 68 4.33 -1.38 2.61
N TRP A 69 5.29 -2.27 2.30
CA TRP A 69 5.30 -2.98 1.03
C TRP A 69 4.16 -3.99 0.96
N ILE A 70 3.65 -4.48 2.10
CA ILE A 70 2.44 -5.32 2.12
C ILE A 70 1.24 -4.50 1.61
N VAL A 71 1.14 -3.23 2.02
CA VAL A 71 0.06 -2.34 1.56
C VAL A 71 0.17 -2.11 0.06
N TRP A 72 1.38 -1.83 -0.45
CA TRP A 72 1.63 -1.67 -1.88
C TRP A 72 1.31 -2.95 -2.68
N ILE A 73 1.67 -4.13 -2.18
CA ILE A 73 1.32 -5.41 -2.81
C ILE A 73 -0.21 -5.57 -2.92
N ILE A 74 -0.97 -5.23 -1.88
CA ILE A 74 -2.44 -5.32 -1.90
C ILE A 74 -3.01 -4.36 -2.94
N ILE A 75 -2.56 -3.09 -2.94
CA ILE A 75 -3.01 -2.07 -3.88
C ILE A 75 -2.69 -2.48 -5.32
N ASP A 76 -1.44 -2.86 -5.59
CA ASP A 76 -0.99 -3.22 -6.93
C ASP A 76 -1.70 -4.48 -7.44
N ALA A 77 -1.95 -5.48 -6.57
CA ALA A 77 -2.69 -6.68 -6.93
C ALA A 77 -4.16 -6.37 -7.29
N ALA A 78 -4.82 -5.49 -6.51
CA ALA A 78 -6.18 -5.03 -6.83
C ALA A 78 -6.21 -4.27 -8.15
N SER A 79 -5.21 -3.42 -8.42
CA SER A 79 -5.07 -2.69 -9.68
C SER A 79 -4.85 -3.64 -10.86
N VAL A 80 -3.97 -4.64 -10.74
CA VAL A 80 -3.75 -5.67 -11.77
C VAL A 80 -5.06 -6.40 -12.08
N TYR A 81 -5.81 -6.82 -11.06
CA TYR A 81 -7.09 -7.50 -11.25
C TYR A 81 -8.09 -6.61 -12.01
N MET A 82 -8.27 -5.37 -11.57
CA MET A 82 -9.19 -4.41 -12.20
C MET A 82 -8.81 -4.17 -13.67
N TRP A 83 -7.54 -3.88 -13.96
CA TRP A 83 -7.09 -3.61 -15.32
C TRP A 83 -7.08 -4.86 -16.20
N ALA A 84 -6.90 -6.06 -15.63
CA ALA A 84 -7.04 -7.32 -16.35
C ALA A 84 -8.49 -7.53 -16.78
N MET A 85 -9.45 -7.28 -15.89
CA MET A 85 -10.88 -7.35 -16.21
C MET A 85 -11.25 -6.32 -17.27
N THR A 86 -10.79 -5.07 -17.16
CA THR A 86 -11.01 -4.05 -18.19
C THR A 86 -10.47 -4.50 -19.54
N PHE A 87 -9.22 -4.98 -19.59
CA PHE A 87 -8.59 -5.45 -20.82
C PHE A 87 -9.35 -6.64 -21.46
N VAL A 88 -9.84 -7.59 -20.67
CA VAL A 88 -10.63 -8.72 -21.20
C VAL A 88 -11.95 -8.24 -21.81
N ASN A 89 -12.57 -7.20 -21.26
CA ASN A 89 -13.84 -6.68 -21.75
C ASN A 89 -13.71 -5.71 -22.94
N THR A 90 -12.64 -4.91 -22.99
CA THR A 90 -12.50 -3.84 -24.00
C THR A 90 -11.38 -4.08 -25.01
N ALA A 91 -10.44 -5.00 -24.74
CA ALA A 91 -9.18 -5.16 -25.46
C ALA A 91 -8.29 -3.89 -25.51
N GLU A 92 -8.55 -2.92 -24.64
CA GLU A 92 -7.83 -1.65 -24.55
C GLU A 92 -6.99 -1.55 -23.27
N TYR A 93 -6.08 -0.57 -23.21
CA TYR A 93 -5.28 -0.23 -22.01
C TYR A 93 -4.28 -1.30 -21.52
N ILE A 94 -3.81 -2.17 -22.43
CA ILE A 94 -2.79 -3.19 -22.12
C ILE A 94 -1.52 -2.59 -21.48
N ALA A 95 -1.11 -1.39 -21.89
CA ALA A 95 0.05 -0.70 -21.31
C ALA A 95 -0.13 -0.42 -19.81
N THR A 96 -1.33 0.00 -19.40
CA THR A 96 -1.67 0.24 -17.99
C THR A 96 -1.64 -1.05 -17.18
N LEU A 97 -2.19 -2.14 -17.72
CA LEU A 97 -2.14 -3.45 -17.08
C LEU A 97 -0.69 -3.92 -16.87
N VAL A 98 0.14 -3.85 -17.91
CA VAL A 98 1.55 -4.25 -17.83
C VAL A 98 2.31 -3.41 -16.81
N MET A 99 2.07 -2.09 -16.76
CA MET A 99 2.66 -1.21 -15.76
C MET A 99 2.33 -1.65 -14.33
N TRP A 100 1.05 -1.95 -14.04
CA TRP A 100 0.64 -2.43 -12.71
C TRP A 100 1.27 -3.78 -12.36
N CYS A 101 1.42 -4.68 -13.33
CA CYS A 101 2.15 -5.94 -13.13
C CYS A 101 3.62 -5.70 -12.74
N VAL A 102 4.28 -4.76 -13.41
CA VAL A 102 5.68 -4.38 -13.09
C VAL A 102 5.77 -3.77 -11.69
N TYR A 103 4.81 -2.91 -11.31
CA TYR A 103 4.76 -2.32 -9.97
C TYR A 103 4.54 -3.38 -8.89
N LEU A 104 3.62 -4.33 -9.11
CA LEU A 104 3.40 -5.44 -8.20
C LEU A 104 4.68 -6.26 -7.99
N LEU A 105 5.38 -6.62 -9.07
CA LEU A 105 6.65 -7.35 -8.99
C LEU A 105 7.69 -6.55 -8.21
N ASN A 106 7.81 -5.24 -8.48
CA ASN A 106 8.71 -4.36 -7.76
C ASN A 106 8.37 -4.30 -6.26
N ALA A 107 7.09 -4.16 -5.90
CA ALA A 107 6.64 -4.14 -4.52
C ALA A 107 6.99 -5.44 -3.77
N VAL A 108 6.85 -6.60 -4.43
CA VAL A 108 7.24 -7.90 -3.87
C VAL A 108 8.75 -8.00 -3.67
N ILE A 109 9.56 -7.64 -4.68
CA ILE A 109 11.02 -7.66 -4.58
C ILE A 109 11.49 -6.74 -3.44
N MET A 110 10.93 -5.55 -3.37
CA MET A 110 11.26 -4.56 -2.34
C MET A 110 10.83 -5.01 -0.95
N PHE A 111 9.67 -5.66 -0.81
CA PHE A 111 9.25 -6.28 0.44
C PHE A 111 10.27 -7.31 0.93
N ILE A 112 10.69 -8.24 0.06
CA ILE A 112 11.67 -9.29 0.41
C ILE A 112 13.01 -8.65 0.79
N LYS A 113 13.50 -7.69 0.01
CA LYS A 113 14.78 -7.01 0.26
C LYS A 113 14.75 -6.23 1.57
N TRP A 114 13.64 -5.55 1.86
CA TRP A 114 13.48 -4.79 3.10
C TRP A 114 13.31 -5.69 4.31
N MET A 115 12.55 -6.78 4.20
CA MET A 115 12.41 -7.76 5.27
C MET A 115 13.75 -8.45 5.58
N ARG A 116 14.55 -8.83 4.58
CA ARG A 116 15.86 -9.46 4.81
C ARG A 116 16.90 -8.52 5.42
N GLY A 117 16.79 -7.21 5.16
CA GLY A 117 17.75 -6.19 5.63
C GLY A 117 17.27 -5.35 6.81
N SER A 118 16.05 -5.54 7.31
CA SER A 118 15.49 -4.77 8.41
C SER A 118 15.87 -5.39 9.76
N ARG A 119 16.46 -4.59 10.66
CA ARG A 119 16.56 -4.93 12.09
C ARG A 119 15.28 -4.51 12.79
N GLU A 120 14.78 -5.33 13.71
CA GLU A 120 13.71 -4.92 14.63
C GLU A 120 14.22 -3.74 15.47
N GLN A 121 13.61 -2.57 15.26
CA GLN A 121 13.85 -1.40 16.10
C GLN A 121 12.51 -0.66 16.26
N VAL A 122 11.96 -0.85 17.47
CA VAL A 122 10.74 -0.25 18.09
C VAL A 122 9.40 -0.89 17.78
#